data_AF-A0A1I7DL20-F1
#
_entry.id   AF-A0A1I7DL20-F1
#
_cell.length_a   1.000
_cell.length_b   1.000
_cell.length_c   1.000
_cell.angle_alpha   90.00
_cell.angle_beta   90.00
_cell.angle_gamma   90.00
#
_symmetry.space_group_name_H-M   'P 1'
#
loop_
_entity.id
_entity.type
_entity.pdbx_description
1 polymer ?
#
loop_
_entity_poly.entity_id
_entity_poly.type
_entity_poly.pdbx_seq_one_letter_code
_entity_poly.pdbx_strand_id
1 'polypeptide(L)'
;MDDVKEREAYIAGDLKREDWHKRRVELRDKPSPELWAETFDKFLMRRLKDRYLEPIQAIQEAGALEGEGFAIVSIQCALIEFLAALKLGKNFKYLVRGERLGEFEYSKSRELFRDFLVTEKPFANCFKTIESAESFYSNVRCALLHEARTKNGWLIWASGNVAVDPQKKRVWRNQLQEAIKEYIRTYGEDLIEQRDLQLAFIRKFSHLADT
;
A
#
# COMPACT_ATOMS: atom_id res chain seq x y z
N MET A 1 -14.30 34.44 -12.63
CA MET A 1 -14.81 33.63 -11.51
C MET A 1 -15.01 32.26 -12.11
N ASP A 2 -13.93 31.49 -12.15
CA ASP A 2 -13.89 30.24 -12.88
C ASP A 2 -14.78 29.23 -12.17
N ASP A 3 -15.67 28.67 -12.98
CA ASP A 3 -16.54 27.54 -12.70
C ASP A 3 -15.71 26.43 -12.06
N VAL A 4 -15.86 26.24 -10.74
CA VAL A 4 -15.28 25.09 -10.04
C VAL A 4 -16.09 23.90 -10.49
N LYS A 5 -15.76 23.37 -11.68
CA LYS A 5 -16.13 22.02 -12.07
C LYS A 5 -15.78 21.14 -10.87
N GLU A 6 -16.78 20.50 -10.28
CA GLU A 6 -16.56 19.39 -9.36
C GLU A 6 -15.48 18.51 -10.00
N ARG A 7 -14.29 18.50 -9.41
CA ARG A 7 -13.22 17.62 -9.88
C ARG A 7 -13.71 16.22 -9.57
N GLU A 8 -14.30 15.57 -10.57
CA GLU A 8 -14.63 14.14 -10.50
C GLU A 8 -13.41 13.39 -9.96
N ALA A 9 -13.62 12.60 -8.93
CA ALA A 9 -12.54 11.95 -8.22
C ALA A 9 -11.88 10.90 -9.12
N TYR A 10 -10.64 11.16 -9.53
CA TYR A 10 -9.85 10.22 -10.32
C TYR A 10 -9.44 9.00 -9.49
N ILE A 11 -9.56 7.81 -10.05
CA ILE A 11 -9.16 6.53 -9.44
C ILE A 11 -7.68 6.24 -9.71
N ALA A 12 -7.25 6.40 -10.96
CA ALA A 12 -5.88 6.11 -11.41
C ALA A 12 -5.58 6.91 -12.69
N GLY A 13 -4.53 7.73 -12.69
CA GLY A 13 -4.28 8.65 -13.81
C GLY A 13 -5.51 9.51 -14.11
N ASP A 14 -6.02 9.41 -15.34
CA ASP A 14 -7.21 10.07 -15.87
C ASP A 14 -8.50 9.23 -15.76
N LEU A 15 -8.42 7.99 -15.24
CA LEU A 15 -9.57 7.09 -15.08
C LEU A 15 -10.46 7.49 -13.90
N LYS A 16 -11.77 7.37 -14.11
CA LYS A 16 -12.82 7.77 -13.16
C LYS A 16 -13.68 6.58 -12.73
N ARG A 17 -14.66 6.86 -11.88
CA ARG A 17 -15.65 5.90 -11.36
C ARG A 17 -16.29 5.06 -12.48
N GLU A 18 -16.72 5.71 -13.54
CA GLU A 18 -17.42 5.09 -14.67
C GLU A 18 -16.50 4.10 -15.41
N ASP A 19 -15.21 4.41 -15.50
CA ASP A 19 -14.23 3.52 -16.13
C ASP A 19 -14.01 2.26 -15.29
N TRP A 20 -13.96 2.39 -13.95
CA TRP A 20 -13.94 1.23 -13.07
C TRP A 20 -15.22 0.39 -13.19
N HIS A 21 -16.39 1.01 -13.24
CA HIS A 21 -17.65 0.28 -13.39
C HIS A 21 -17.72 -0.52 -14.70
N LYS A 22 -17.31 0.09 -15.82
CA LYS A 22 -17.19 -0.61 -17.11
C LYS A 22 -16.21 -1.78 -17.00
N ARG A 23 -15.01 -1.54 -16.46
CA ARG A 23 -14.00 -2.59 -16.30
C ARG A 23 -14.49 -3.73 -15.41
N ARG A 24 -15.19 -3.44 -14.31
CA ARG A 24 -15.77 -4.45 -13.42
C ARG A 24 -16.78 -5.33 -14.14
N VAL A 25 -17.60 -4.76 -15.03
CA VAL A 25 -18.54 -5.52 -15.87
C VAL A 25 -17.79 -6.44 -16.83
N GLU A 26 -16.74 -5.93 -17.50
CA GLU A 26 -15.88 -6.74 -18.37
C GLU A 26 -15.24 -7.92 -17.62
N LEU A 27 -14.67 -7.66 -16.43
CA LEU A 27 -14.04 -8.68 -15.58
C LEU A 27 -15.03 -9.75 -15.10
N ARG A 28 -16.31 -9.39 -14.95
CA ARG A 28 -17.36 -10.34 -14.57
C ARG A 28 -17.83 -11.17 -15.76
N ASP A 29 -18.07 -10.52 -16.90
CA ASP A 29 -18.76 -11.14 -18.03
C ASP A 29 -17.81 -11.94 -18.93
N LYS A 30 -16.55 -11.49 -19.07
CA LYS A 30 -15.52 -12.11 -19.92
C LYS A 30 -14.12 -12.00 -19.27
N PRO A 31 -13.89 -12.62 -18.09
CA PRO A 31 -12.57 -12.61 -17.47
C PRO A 31 -11.55 -13.33 -18.37
N SER A 32 -10.39 -12.71 -18.56
CA SER A 32 -9.22 -13.34 -19.18
C SER A 32 -7.94 -12.90 -18.46
N PRO A 33 -6.85 -13.67 -18.56
CA PRO A 33 -5.55 -13.27 -18.03
C PRO A 33 -5.10 -11.89 -18.51
N GLU A 34 -5.31 -11.59 -19.79
CA GLU A 34 -4.95 -10.32 -20.41
C GLU A 34 -5.77 -9.16 -19.84
N LEU A 35 -7.08 -9.38 -19.62
CA LEU A 35 -7.95 -8.36 -19.01
C LEU A 35 -7.54 -8.06 -17.56
N TRP A 36 -7.11 -9.07 -16.80
CA TRP A 36 -6.60 -8.89 -15.45
C TRP A 36 -5.25 -8.16 -15.43
N ALA A 37 -4.32 -8.53 -16.32
CA ALA A 37 -3.05 -7.83 -16.48
C ALA A 37 -3.27 -6.35 -16.84
N GLU A 38 -4.15 -6.07 -17.81
CA GLU A 38 -4.49 -4.70 -18.19
C GLU A 38 -5.17 -3.94 -17.04
N THR A 39 -6.00 -4.61 -16.24
CA THR A 39 -6.63 -4.01 -15.07
C THR A 39 -5.61 -3.65 -14.00
N PHE A 40 -4.68 -4.56 -13.72
CA PHE A 40 -3.57 -4.31 -12.81
C PHE A 40 -2.78 -3.07 -13.24
N ASP A 41 -2.38 -3.00 -14.51
CA ASP A 41 -1.56 -1.89 -15.02
C ASP A 41 -2.32 -0.55 -14.99
N LYS A 42 -3.54 -0.52 -15.53
CA LYS A 42 -4.32 0.71 -15.69
C LYS A 42 -4.88 1.25 -14.38
N PHE A 43 -5.30 0.38 -13.46
CA PHE A 43 -5.95 0.81 -12.21
C PHE A 43 -5.01 0.80 -11.01
N LEU A 44 -4.28 -0.28 -10.77
CA LEU A 44 -3.44 -0.39 -9.58
C LEU A 44 -2.07 0.22 -9.79
N MET A 45 -1.29 -0.29 -10.77
CA MET A 45 0.07 0.17 -10.98
C MET A 45 0.10 1.67 -11.28
N ARG A 46 -0.77 2.15 -12.17
CA ARG A 46 -0.87 3.58 -12.47
C ARG A 46 -1.17 4.42 -11.23
N ARG A 47 -2.12 4.00 -10.39
CA ARG A 47 -2.44 4.69 -9.13
C ARG A 47 -1.26 4.74 -8.17
N LEU A 48 -0.57 3.62 -7.98
CA LEU A 48 0.57 3.54 -7.07
C LEU A 48 1.75 4.34 -7.59
N LYS A 49 1.99 4.28 -8.90
CA LYS A 49 3.05 5.01 -9.59
C LYS A 49 2.90 6.52 -9.40
N ASP A 50 1.76 7.07 -9.84
CA ASP A 50 1.51 8.51 -9.83
C ASP A 50 1.45 9.09 -8.40
N ARG A 51 0.91 8.33 -7.43
CA ARG A 51 0.64 8.86 -6.06
C ARG A 51 1.73 8.57 -5.05
N TYR A 52 2.55 7.53 -5.26
CA TYR A 52 3.52 7.07 -4.26
C TYR A 52 4.90 6.82 -4.87
N LEU A 53 5.02 5.95 -5.88
CA LEU A 53 6.34 5.46 -6.33
C LEU A 53 7.17 6.56 -7.00
N GLU A 54 6.58 7.35 -7.91
CA GLU A 54 7.28 8.47 -8.56
C GLU A 54 7.59 9.61 -7.58
N PRO A 55 6.67 10.04 -6.70
CA PRO A 55 7.01 10.98 -5.63
C PRO A 55 8.15 10.51 -4.73
N ILE A 56 8.17 9.23 -4.33
CA ILE A 56 9.29 8.65 -3.56
C ILE A 56 10.59 8.75 -4.36
N GLN A 57 10.56 8.37 -5.65
CA GLN A 57 11.73 8.43 -6.52
C GLN A 57 12.28 9.86 -6.64
N ALA A 58 11.41 10.85 -6.86
CA ALA A 58 11.81 12.26 -6.94
C ALA A 58 12.49 12.74 -5.65
N ILE A 59 11.98 12.34 -4.48
CA ILE A 59 12.59 12.65 -3.19
C ILE A 59 13.94 11.93 -3.01
N GLN A 60 14.04 10.68 -3.47
CA GLN A 60 15.29 9.91 -3.43
C GLN A 60 16.38 10.54 -4.31
N GLU A 61 16.03 10.96 -5.52
CA GLU A 61 16.94 11.54 -6.51
C GLU A 61 17.45 12.93 -6.10
N ALA A 62 16.67 13.69 -5.32
CA ALA A 62 17.13 14.95 -4.75
C ALA A 62 18.36 14.76 -3.83
N GLY A 63 18.54 13.58 -3.22
CA GLY A 63 19.82 13.12 -2.69
C GLY A 63 20.43 13.89 -1.51
N ALA A 64 19.71 14.83 -0.89
CA ALA A 64 20.26 15.75 0.11
C ALA A 64 20.79 15.08 1.40
N LEU A 65 20.25 13.92 1.80
CA LEU A 65 20.58 13.22 3.06
C LEU A 65 20.30 14.05 4.34
N GLU A 66 19.39 15.02 4.25
CA GLU A 66 19.08 15.99 5.31
C GLU A 66 17.79 15.69 6.09
N GLY A 67 17.07 14.61 5.73
CA GLY A 67 15.86 14.19 6.45
C GLY A 67 14.82 13.50 5.59
N GLU A 68 15.05 13.43 4.28
CA GLU A 68 14.14 12.83 3.31
C GLU A 68 13.83 11.35 3.59
N GLY A 69 14.70 10.67 4.35
CA GLY A 69 14.43 9.32 4.84
C GLY A 69 13.14 9.21 5.66
N PHE A 70 12.80 10.22 6.46
CA PHE A 70 11.57 10.19 7.25
C PHE A 70 10.35 10.34 6.36
N ALA A 71 10.39 11.26 5.39
CA ALA A 71 9.32 11.44 4.41
C ALA A 71 9.12 10.17 3.57
N ILE A 72 10.20 9.62 3.00
CA ILE A 72 10.17 8.41 2.18
C ILE A 72 9.58 7.24 2.97
N VAL A 73 10.10 6.93 4.17
CA VAL A 73 9.62 5.79 4.96
C VAL A 73 8.18 5.98 5.43
N SER A 74 7.75 7.22 5.71
CA SER A 74 6.34 7.48 6.04
C SER A 74 5.40 7.14 4.88
N ILE A 75 5.77 7.55 3.66
CA ILE A 75 5.01 7.24 2.44
C ILE A 75 5.02 5.73 2.17
N GLN A 76 6.18 5.08 2.33
CA GLN A 76 6.31 3.62 2.20
C GLN A 76 5.44 2.86 3.21
N CYS A 77 5.38 3.30 4.47
CA CYS A 77 4.50 2.69 5.46
C CYS A 77 3.02 2.87 5.12
N ALA A 78 2.60 4.04 4.62
CA ALA A 78 1.23 4.24 4.15
C ALA A 78 0.91 3.30 2.97
N LEU A 79 1.86 3.12 2.05
CA LEU A 79 1.72 2.20 0.91
C LEU A 79 1.64 0.73 1.34
N ILE A 80 2.49 0.28 2.27
CA ILE A 80 2.42 -1.09 2.83
C ILE A 80 1.06 -1.35 3.47
N GLU A 81 0.52 -0.39 4.22
CA GLU A 81 -0.82 -0.53 4.82
C GLU A 81 -1.92 -0.64 3.76
N PHE A 82 -1.84 0.15 2.70
CA PHE A 82 -2.76 0.03 1.57
C PHE A 82 -2.66 -1.35 0.91
N LEU A 83 -1.45 -1.86 0.67
CA LEU A 83 -1.22 -3.18 0.04
C LEU A 83 -1.76 -4.32 0.91
N ALA A 84 -1.57 -4.24 2.23
CA ALA A 84 -2.14 -5.19 3.17
C ALA A 84 -3.68 -5.20 3.13
N ALA A 85 -4.31 -4.03 3.05
CA ALA A 85 -5.76 -3.92 2.92
C ALA A 85 -6.26 -4.39 1.55
N LEU A 86 -5.50 -4.11 0.49
CA LEU A 86 -5.79 -4.51 -0.88
C LEU A 86 -5.78 -6.03 -1.05
N LYS A 87 -4.76 -6.73 -0.52
CA LYS A 87 -4.65 -8.20 -0.58
C LYS A 87 -5.88 -8.89 0.02
N LEU A 88 -6.44 -8.33 1.10
CA LEU A 88 -7.64 -8.86 1.76
C LEU A 88 -8.95 -8.30 1.20
N GLY A 89 -8.89 -7.25 0.38
CA GLY A 89 -10.07 -6.53 -0.10
C GLY A 89 -10.83 -5.83 1.04
N LYS A 90 -10.11 -5.37 2.06
CA LYS A 90 -10.67 -4.70 3.25
C LYS A 90 -10.69 -3.18 3.07
N ASN A 91 -11.75 -2.55 3.55
CA ASN A 91 -12.02 -1.11 3.45
C ASN A 91 -11.96 -0.44 4.82
N PHE A 92 -11.35 0.75 4.87
CA PHE A 92 -11.25 1.47 6.13
C PHE A 92 -12.59 2.12 6.45
N LYS A 93 -13.04 2.00 7.70
CA LYS A 93 -14.27 2.63 8.17
C LYS A 93 -14.08 3.26 9.55
N TYR A 94 -14.45 4.53 9.67
CA TYR A 94 -14.59 5.17 10.98
C TYR A 94 -15.80 4.59 11.69
N LEU A 95 -15.60 4.00 12.88
CA LEU A 95 -16.68 3.46 13.67
C LEU A 95 -17.38 4.58 14.46
N VAL A 96 -18.66 4.78 14.18
CA VAL A 96 -19.56 5.58 15.01
C VAL A 96 -20.09 4.70 16.15
N ARG A 97 -20.40 5.31 17.31
CA ARG A 97 -20.90 4.58 18.49
C ARG A 97 -22.12 3.73 18.12
N GLY A 98 -22.02 2.43 18.36
CA GLY A 98 -23.09 1.46 18.10
C GLY A 98 -22.97 0.73 16.76
N GLU A 99 -22.10 1.17 15.86
CA GLU A 99 -21.82 0.45 14.63
C GLU A 99 -20.87 -0.73 14.85
N ARG A 100 -21.01 -1.74 13.99
CA ARG A 100 -20.08 -2.86 13.87
C ARG A 100 -19.43 -2.83 12.50
N LEU A 101 -18.19 -3.33 12.44
CA LEU A 101 -17.50 -3.54 11.17
C LEU A 101 -18.20 -4.65 10.39
N GLY A 102 -18.39 -4.44 9.09
CA GLY A 102 -18.67 -5.50 8.15
C GLY A 102 -17.48 -6.43 7.97
N GLU A 103 -17.72 -7.58 7.32
CA GLU A 103 -16.72 -8.62 7.07
C GLU A 103 -15.45 -8.10 6.37
N PHE A 104 -15.64 -7.19 5.40
CA PHE A 104 -14.57 -6.59 4.60
C PHE A 104 -14.22 -5.18 5.05
N GLU A 105 -14.40 -4.85 6.33
CA GLU A 105 -14.09 -3.54 6.90
C GLU A 105 -13.05 -3.64 8.02
N TYR A 106 -12.30 -2.56 8.22
CA TYR A 106 -11.38 -2.41 9.35
C TYR A 106 -11.34 -0.96 9.84
N SER A 107 -11.11 -0.75 11.13
CA SER A 107 -10.97 0.59 11.73
C SER A 107 -9.63 0.80 12.44
N LYS A 108 -8.81 -0.26 12.54
CA LYS A 108 -7.48 -0.24 13.14
C LYS A 108 -6.54 -1.04 12.24
N SER A 109 -5.45 -0.43 11.80
CA SER A 109 -4.54 -1.04 10.84
C SER A 109 -3.44 -1.90 11.47
N ARG A 110 -3.28 -1.88 12.80
CA ARG A 110 -2.20 -2.57 13.52
C ARG A 110 -2.05 -4.04 13.15
N GLU A 111 -3.11 -4.82 13.26
CA GLU A 111 -3.09 -6.26 12.97
C GLU A 111 -2.86 -6.50 11.49
N LEU A 112 -3.61 -5.79 10.64
CA LEU A 112 -3.47 -5.87 9.20
C LEU A 112 -2.03 -5.59 8.71
N PHE A 113 -1.39 -4.57 9.27
CA PHE A 113 -0.03 -4.17 8.91
C PHE A 113 1.01 -5.18 9.40
N ARG A 114 0.95 -5.59 10.68
CA ARG A 114 1.95 -6.50 11.26
C ARG A 114 1.86 -7.90 10.65
N ASP A 115 0.64 -8.39 10.41
CA ASP A 115 0.39 -9.72 9.90
C ASP A 115 0.93 -9.80 8.47
N PHE A 116 0.64 -8.77 7.65
CA PHE A 116 1.18 -8.64 6.30
C PHE A 116 2.72 -8.68 6.26
N LEU A 117 3.40 -7.98 7.18
CA LEU A 117 4.85 -7.98 7.23
C LEU A 117 5.45 -9.37 7.52
N VAL A 118 4.78 -10.20 8.31
CA VAL A 118 5.29 -11.53 8.68
C VAL A 118 4.85 -12.64 7.71
N THR A 119 3.76 -12.45 6.98
CA THR A 119 3.24 -13.48 6.05
C THR A 119 3.66 -13.26 4.61
N GLU A 120 3.76 -12.01 4.15
CA GLU A 120 3.95 -11.71 2.73
C GLU A 120 5.42 -11.53 2.37
N LYS A 121 5.89 -12.24 1.34
CA LYS A 121 7.20 -11.99 0.74
C LYS A 121 7.16 -10.71 -0.10
N PRO A 122 8.24 -9.90 -0.14
CA PRO A 122 9.55 -10.18 0.47
C PRO A 122 9.65 -9.72 1.95
N PHE A 123 8.63 -9.09 2.53
CA PHE A 123 8.68 -8.57 3.90
C PHE A 123 8.92 -9.66 4.95
N ALA A 124 8.32 -10.83 4.77
CA ALA A 124 8.52 -12.02 5.61
C ALA A 124 9.98 -12.51 5.61
N ASN A 125 10.83 -12.04 4.69
CA ASN A 125 12.27 -12.28 4.76
C ASN A 125 12.95 -11.48 5.88
N CYS A 126 12.40 -10.30 6.22
CA CYS A 126 12.91 -9.41 7.26
C CYS A 126 12.20 -9.61 8.61
N PHE A 127 10.88 -9.85 8.58
CA PHE A 127 10.05 -9.98 9.79
C PHE A 127 9.66 -11.43 10.02
N LYS A 128 10.39 -12.11 10.92
CA LYS A 128 10.16 -13.53 11.23
C LYS A 128 9.15 -13.76 12.34
N THR A 129 8.82 -12.72 13.11
CA THR A 129 7.90 -12.83 14.25
C THR A 129 6.98 -11.62 14.34
N ILE A 130 5.80 -11.81 14.94
CA ILE A 130 4.82 -10.74 15.16
C ILE A 130 5.42 -9.62 16.02
N GLU A 131 6.27 -9.93 17.00
CA GLU A 131 6.93 -8.94 17.85
C GLU A 131 7.86 -8.03 17.05
N SER A 132 8.56 -8.57 16.04
CA SER A 132 9.44 -7.78 15.17
C SER A 132 8.64 -6.81 14.29
N ALA A 133 7.52 -7.27 13.74
CA ALA A 133 6.61 -6.45 12.94
C ALA A 133 5.88 -5.41 13.80
N GLU A 134 5.48 -5.77 15.01
CA GLU A 134 4.88 -4.88 16.00
C GLU A 134 5.85 -3.78 16.44
N SER A 135 7.12 -4.12 16.66
CA SER A 135 8.17 -3.16 16.97
C SER A 135 8.32 -2.14 15.84
N PHE A 136 8.34 -2.59 14.58
CA PHE A 136 8.40 -1.68 13.43
C PHE A 136 7.13 -0.82 13.30
N TYR A 137 5.94 -1.42 13.44
CA TYR A 137 4.67 -0.70 13.39
C TYR A 137 4.62 0.44 14.43
N SER A 138 4.93 0.13 15.69
CA SER A 138 4.84 1.10 16.78
C SER A 138 5.98 2.12 16.78
N ASN A 139 7.21 1.71 16.47
CA ASN A 139 8.40 2.55 16.64
C ASN A 139 8.91 3.22 15.36
N VAL A 140 8.42 2.80 14.19
CA VAL A 140 8.72 3.42 12.90
C VAL A 140 7.45 4.00 12.32
N ARG A 141 6.48 3.17 11.87
CA ARG A 141 5.28 3.66 11.18
C ARG A 141 4.49 4.69 12.00
N CYS A 142 4.07 4.33 13.21
CA CYS A 142 3.27 5.22 14.07
C CYS A 142 4.08 6.40 14.60
N ALA A 143 5.34 6.18 14.97
CA ALA A 143 6.21 7.24 15.50
C ALA A 143 6.52 8.30 14.45
N LEU A 144 6.77 7.91 13.19
CA LEU A 144 6.97 8.85 12.09
C LEU A 144 5.73 9.71 11.87
N LEU A 145 4.54 9.09 11.86
CA LEU A 145 3.30 9.79 11.60
C LEU A 145 2.85 10.70 12.74
N HIS A 146 2.97 10.26 13.99
CA HIS A 146 2.41 10.98 15.15
C HIS A 146 3.42 11.87 15.87
N GLU A 147 4.72 11.61 15.70
CA GLU A 147 5.77 12.29 16.47
C GLU A 147 6.96 12.76 15.62
N ALA A 148 6.89 12.62 14.30
CA ALA A 148 7.97 13.00 13.37
C ALA A 148 9.35 12.43 13.76
N ARG A 149 9.37 11.22 14.35
CA ARG A 149 10.59 10.55 14.82
C ARG A 149 10.49 9.04 14.70
N THR A 150 11.63 8.37 14.84
CA THR A 150 11.66 6.96 15.23
C THR A 150 11.80 6.81 16.76
N LYS A 151 11.43 5.64 17.29
CA LYS A 151 11.51 5.30 18.72
C LYS A 151 12.38 4.09 18.98
N ASN A 152 12.73 3.89 20.26
CA ASN A 152 13.36 2.67 20.76
C ASN A 152 14.64 2.25 20.01
N GLY A 153 15.41 3.23 19.53
CA GLY A 153 16.69 3.01 18.83
C GLY A 153 16.55 2.66 17.35
N TRP A 154 15.35 2.75 16.77
CA TRP A 154 15.16 2.58 15.33
C TRP A 154 15.83 3.70 14.53
N LEU A 155 16.53 3.34 13.46
CA LEU A 155 17.20 4.28 12.56
C LEU A 155 16.80 4.02 11.10
N ILE A 156 16.74 5.09 10.31
CA ILE A 156 16.47 5.05 8.88
C ILE A 156 17.75 5.42 8.13
N TRP A 157 18.23 4.52 7.28
CA TRP A 157 19.41 4.67 6.45
C TRP A 157 19.02 4.70 4.98
N ALA A 158 19.85 5.32 4.14
CA ALA A 158 19.57 5.42 2.72
C ALA A 158 19.67 4.05 2.02
N SER A 159 20.77 3.32 2.20
CA SER A 159 21.06 2.08 1.48
C SER A 159 21.80 1.05 2.32
N GLY A 160 21.56 -0.23 2.04
CA GLY A 160 22.12 -1.40 2.70
C GLY A 160 21.80 -2.69 1.93
N ASN A 161 21.94 -3.84 2.59
CA ASN A 161 21.77 -5.15 1.92
C ASN A 161 20.39 -5.78 2.11
N VAL A 162 19.60 -5.29 3.08
CA VAL A 162 18.24 -5.77 3.38
C VAL A 162 17.30 -4.59 3.54
N ALA A 163 15.99 -4.80 3.39
CA ALA A 163 15.01 -3.74 3.58
C ALA A 163 14.93 -3.29 5.05
N VAL A 164 14.83 -4.26 5.97
CA VAL A 164 14.71 -4.03 7.40
C VAL A 164 15.50 -5.09 8.17
N ASP A 165 16.22 -4.67 9.21
CA ASP A 165 16.82 -5.55 10.21
C ASP A 165 16.19 -5.21 11.57
N PRO A 166 15.17 -5.97 12.01
CA PRO A 166 14.50 -5.70 13.28
C PRO A 166 15.39 -5.91 14.51
N GLN A 167 16.43 -6.76 14.42
CA GLN A 167 17.35 -6.99 15.53
C GLN A 167 18.26 -5.78 15.73
N LYS A 168 18.80 -5.23 14.64
CA LYS A 168 19.61 -4.00 14.67
C LYS A 168 18.77 -2.72 14.69
N LYS A 169 17.44 -2.85 14.55
CA LYS A 169 16.47 -1.75 14.47
C LYS A 169 16.82 -0.75 13.37
N ARG A 170 17.08 -1.26 12.16
CA ARG A 170 17.46 -0.44 11.01
C ARG A 170 16.50 -0.67 9.85
N VAL A 171 16.18 0.42 9.18
CA VAL A 171 15.42 0.45 7.93
C VAL A 171 16.33 1.02 6.87
N TRP A 172 16.49 0.34 5.74
CA TRP A 172 17.17 0.90 4.57
C TRP A 172 16.13 1.26 3.53
N ARG A 173 15.83 2.56 3.42
CA ARG A 173 14.66 3.05 2.67
C ARG A 173 14.70 2.68 1.19
N ASN A 174 15.88 2.59 0.57
CA ASN A 174 16.00 2.18 -0.83
C ASN A 174 15.69 0.68 -0.99
N GLN A 175 16.19 -0.18 -0.10
CA GLN A 175 15.87 -1.61 -0.13
C GLN A 175 14.42 -1.88 0.26
N LEU A 176 13.83 -1.08 1.15
CA LEU A 176 12.39 -1.14 1.43
C LEU A 176 11.56 -0.74 0.20
N GLN A 177 12.04 0.22 -0.59
CA GLN A 177 11.40 0.59 -1.87
C GLN A 177 11.41 -0.59 -2.85
N GLU A 178 12.55 -1.26 -3.00
CA GLU A 178 12.66 -2.41 -3.89
C GLU A 178 11.81 -3.59 -3.40
N ALA A 179 11.75 -3.84 -2.09
CA ALA A 179 10.86 -4.83 -1.50
C ALA A 179 9.37 -4.56 -1.79
N ILE A 180 8.95 -3.28 -1.75
CA ILE A 180 7.58 -2.88 -2.12
C ILE A 180 7.33 -3.10 -3.61
N LYS A 181 8.26 -2.69 -4.49
CA LYS A 181 8.14 -2.91 -5.94
C LYS A 181 8.06 -4.40 -6.29
N GLU A 182 8.89 -5.21 -5.65
CA GLU A 182 8.87 -6.67 -5.79
C GLU A 182 7.52 -7.25 -5.37
N TYR A 183 6.98 -6.85 -4.20
CA TYR A 183 5.65 -7.27 -3.77
C TYR A 183 4.58 -6.90 -4.81
N ILE A 184 4.59 -5.66 -5.31
CA ILE A 184 3.58 -5.20 -6.28
C ILE A 184 3.65 -6.01 -7.58
N ARG A 185 4.85 -6.34 -8.07
CA ARG A 185 5.03 -7.20 -9.26
C ARG A 185 4.43 -8.58 -9.02
N THR A 186 4.81 -9.25 -7.92
CA THR A 186 4.27 -10.57 -7.56
C THR A 186 2.76 -10.53 -7.35
N TYR A 187 2.22 -9.46 -6.75
CA TYR A 187 0.78 -9.26 -6.62
C TYR A 187 0.08 -9.21 -7.97
N GLY A 188 0.66 -8.54 -8.97
CA GLY A 188 0.13 -8.49 -10.33
C GLY A 188 0.09 -9.85 -11.01
N GLU A 189 1.16 -10.64 -10.85
CA GLU A 189 1.24 -12.03 -11.33
C GLU A 189 0.17 -12.90 -10.65
N ASP A 190 0.07 -12.84 -9.32
CA ASP A 190 -0.94 -13.56 -8.55
C ASP A 190 -2.37 -13.16 -8.93
N LEU A 191 -2.62 -11.88 -9.23
CA LEU A 191 -3.96 -11.37 -9.54
C LEU A 191 -4.53 -11.99 -10.83
N ILE A 192 -3.66 -12.36 -11.77
CA ILE A 192 -4.07 -13.00 -13.03
C ILE A 192 -4.65 -14.39 -12.78
N GLU A 193 -4.13 -15.12 -11.80
CA GLU A 193 -4.43 -16.54 -11.59
C GLU A 193 -5.35 -16.81 -10.39
N GLN A 194 -5.28 -15.98 -9.34
CA GLN A 194 -5.91 -16.27 -8.04
C GLN A 194 -7.29 -15.63 -7.91
N ARG A 195 -8.35 -16.44 -7.98
CA ARG A 195 -9.75 -15.99 -7.87
C ARG A 195 -10.05 -15.22 -6.58
N ASP A 196 -9.55 -15.67 -5.44
CA ASP A 196 -9.80 -14.98 -4.16
C ASP A 196 -9.16 -13.58 -4.14
N LEU A 197 -7.99 -13.45 -4.75
CA LEU A 197 -7.30 -12.17 -4.91
C LEU A 197 -8.06 -11.24 -5.85
N GLN A 198 -8.61 -11.77 -6.95
CA GLN A 198 -9.47 -11.03 -7.87
C GLN A 198 -10.73 -10.50 -7.19
N LEU A 199 -11.38 -11.31 -6.36
CA LEU A 199 -12.54 -10.88 -5.57
C LEU A 199 -12.16 -9.78 -4.56
N ALA A 200 -11.01 -9.94 -3.88
CA ALA A 200 -10.47 -8.92 -2.98
C ALA A 200 -10.18 -7.59 -3.71
N PHE A 201 -9.55 -7.67 -4.87
CA PHE A 201 -9.27 -6.52 -5.72
C PHE A 201 -10.55 -5.80 -6.14
N ILE A 202 -11.56 -6.54 -6.63
CA ILE A 202 -12.85 -5.96 -7.04
C ILE A 202 -13.53 -5.25 -5.88
N ARG A 203 -13.57 -5.85 -4.68
CA ARG A 203 -14.15 -5.22 -3.49
C ARG A 203 -13.43 -3.91 -3.16
N LYS A 204 -12.08 -3.93 -3.16
CA LYS A 204 -11.27 -2.75 -2.83
C LYS A 204 -11.46 -1.63 -3.84
N PHE A 205 -11.35 -1.93 -5.13
CA PHE A 205 -11.45 -0.91 -6.17
C PHE A 205 -12.87 -0.39 -6.38
N SER A 206 -13.90 -1.20 -6.11
CA SER A 206 -15.28 -0.69 -6.06
C SER A 206 -15.45 0.31 -4.94
N HIS A 207 -14.96 0.01 -3.73
CA HIS A 207 -15.01 0.99 -2.65
C HIS A 207 -14.24 2.27 -2.99
N LEU A 208 -13.03 2.18 -3.56
CA LEU A 208 -12.25 3.34 -3.98
C LEU A 208 -12.91 4.17 -5.09
N ALA A 209 -13.76 3.56 -5.91
CA ALA A 209 -14.52 4.24 -6.96
C ALA A 209 -15.75 4.95 -6.40
N ASP A 210 -16.40 4.33 -5.40
CA ASP A 210 -17.73 4.71 -4.91
C ASP A 210 -17.71 5.72 -3.76
N THR A 211 -16.56 5.91 -3.10
CA THR A 211 -16.34 6.93 -2.05
C THR A 211 -15.65 8.17 -2.60
#